data_AF-A0A496A382-F1
#
_entry.id   AF-A0A496A382-F1
#
_cell.length_a   1.000
_cell.length_b   1.000
_cell.length_c   1.000
_cell.angle_alpha   90.00
_cell.angle_beta   90.00
_cell.angle_gamma   90.00
#
_symmetry.space_group_name_H-M   'P 1'
#
loop_
_entity.id
_entity.type
_entity.pdbx_description
1 polymer ?
#
loop_
_entity_poly.entity_id
_entity_poly.type
_entity_poly.pdbx_seq_one_letter_code
_entity_poly.pdbx_strand_id
1 'polypeptide(L)' 'MLSFTIMAYSTDLRKRVLDFIDNGGSKADAERTFGISRRTIYNWLEAENPLTYDRPGPKGPRHIDYDALKQ' A
#
# COMPACT_ATOMS: atom_id res chain seq x y z
N MET A 1 -0.12 17.96 2.26
CA MET A 1 0.12 16.51 2.30
C MET A 1 -1.06 15.83 1.63
N LEU A 2 -0.86 15.27 0.43
CA LEU A 2 -1.93 14.55 -0.25
C LEU A 2 -2.13 13.21 0.48
N SER A 3 -3.16 13.15 1.34
CA SER A 3 -3.70 11.88 1.84
C SER A 3 -4.24 11.10 0.65
N PHE A 4 -3.40 10.24 0.08
CA PHE A 4 -3.87 9.25 -0.87
C PHE A 4 -4.66 8.21 -0.09
N THR A 5 -5.98 8.21 -0.28
CA THR A 5 -6.84 7.09 0.05
C THR A 5 -6.20 5.84 -0.58
N ILE A 6 -5.53 5.03 0.23
CA ILE A 6 -5.00 3.74 -0.23
C ILE A 6 -6.22 2.89 -0.51
N MET A 7 -6.63 2.81 -1.78
CA MET A 7 -7.59 1.81 -2.20
C MET A 7 -6.98 0.45 -1.85
N ALA A 8 -7.61 -0.26 -0.92
CA ALA A 8 -7.10 -1.50 -0.39
C ALA A 8 -7.30 -2.60 -1.44
N TYR A 9 -6.29 -2.77 -2.29
CA TYR A 9 -6.17 -3.96 -3.13
C TYR A 9 -5.74 -5.14 -2.26
N SER A 10 -6.21 -6.35 -2.60
CA SER A 10 -5.82 -7.56 -1.87
C SER A 10 -4.30 -7.79 -1.95
N THR A 11 -3.75 -8.37 -0.89
CA THR A 11 -2.32 -8.69 -0.81
C THR A 11 -1.88 -9.67 -1.90
N ASP A 12 -2.73 -10.64 -2.23
CA ASP A 12 -2.53 -11.58 -3.33
C ASP A 12 -2.43 -10.87 -4.68
N LEU A 13 -3.36 -9.96 -4.99
CA LEU A 13 -3.33 -9.20 -6.24
C LEU A 13 -2.05 -8.38 -6.36
N ARG A 14 -1.68 -7.67 -5.28
CA ARG A 14 -0.47 -6.86 -5.25
C ARG A 14 0.78 -7.72 -5.47
N LYS A 15 0.84 -8.89 -4.81
CA LYS A 15 1.94 -9.85 -5.00
C LYS A 15 2.05 -10.30 -6.45
N ARG A 16 0.94 -10.72 -7.09
CA ARG A 16 0.94 -11.14 -8.51
C ARG A 16 1.41 -10.04 -9.46
N VAL A 17 1.00 -8.79 -9.22
CA VAL A 17 1.44 -7.65 -10.04
C VAL A 17 2.95 -7.42 -9.89
N LEU A 18 3.47 -7.47 -8.67
CA LEU A 18 4.89 -7.29 -8.40
C LEU A 18 5.72 -8.44 -8.98
N ASP A 19 5.30 -9.69 -8.77
CA ASP A 19 5.94 -10.88 -9.34
C ASP A 19 5.95 -10.80 -10.88
N PHE A 20 4.87 -10.34 -11.51
CA PHE A 20 4.82 -10.16 -12.97
C PHE A 20 5.87 -9.16 -13.47
N ILE A 21 6.08 -8.06 -12.74
CA ILE A 21 7.08 -7.04 -13.09
C ILE A 21 8.50 -7.56 -12.85
N ASP A 22 8.72 -8.30 -11.76
CA ASP A 22 10.01 -8.91 -11.43
C ASP A 22 10.44 -9.96 -12.48
N ASN A 23 9.47 -10.69 -13.02
CA ASN A 23 9.67 -11.63 -14.14
C ASN A 23 9.87 -10.96 -15.51
N GLY A 24 10.07 -9.64 -15.56
CA GLY A 24 10.37 -8.88 -16.79
C GLY A 24 9.17 -8.22 -17.46
N GLY A 25 7.98 -8.30 -16.86
CA GLY A 25 6.80 -7.58 -17.34
C GLY A 25 6.94 -6.07 -17.19
N SER A 26 6.49 -5.30 -18.20
CA SER A 26 6.50 -3.84 -18.09
C SER A 26 5.34 -3.34 -17.22
N LYS A 27 5.50 -2.14 -16.63
CA LYS A 27 4.42 -1.49 -15.85
C LYS A 27 3.19 -1.18 -16.71
N ALA A 28 3.39 -0.92 -18.00
CA ALA A 28 2.31 -0.71 -18.95
C ALA A 28 1.57 -2.00 -19.27
N ASP A 29 2.28 -3.13 -19.34
CA ASP A 29 1.67 -4.44 -19.54
C ASP A 29 0.94 -4.89 -18.28
N ALA A 30 1.51 -4.65 -17.09
CA ALA A 30 0.83 -4.89 -15.82
C ALA A 30 -0.49 -4.10 -15.71
N GLU A 31 -0.53 -2.84 -16.17
CA GLU A 31 -1.77 -2.04 -16.22
C GLU A 31 -2.83 -2.69 -17.11
N ARG A 32 -2.43 -3.16 -18.31
CA ARG A 32 -3.35 -3.83 -19.25
C ARG A 32 -3.82 -5.19 -18.76
N THR A 33 -2.93 -5.96 -18.12
CA THR A 33 -3.21 -7.33 -17.65
C THR A 33 -4.06 -7.36 -16.39
N PHE A 34 -3.77 -6.49 -15.42
CA PHE A 34 -4.43 -6.50 -14.10
C PHE A 34 -5.47 -5.39 -13.91
N GLY A 35 -5.58 -4.46 -14.86
CA GLY A 35 -6.52 -3.33 -14.77
C GLY A 35 -6.16 -2.32 -13.66
N ILE A 36 -4.89 -2.28 -13.27
CA ILE A 36 -4.39 -1.41 -12.19
C ILE A 36 -3.68 -0.21 -12.81
N SER A 37 -4.05 1.00 -12.38
CA SER A 37 -3.41 2.21 -12.90
C SER A 37 -1.89 2.17 -12.71
N ARG A 38 -1.15 2.68 -13.70
CA ARG A 38 0.32 2.83 -13.57
C ARG A 38 0.74 3.57 -12.31
N ARG A 39 -0.02 4.60 -11.89
CA ARG A 39 0.24 5.35 -10.66
C ARG A 39 0.25 4.45 -9.42
N THR A 40 -0.73 3.56 -9.31
CA THR A 40 -0.80 2.59 -8.20
C THR A 40 0.39 1.64 -8.22
N ILE A 41 0.78 1.17 -9.41
CA ILE A 41 1.95 0.28 -9.58
C ILE A 41 3.23 1.00 -9.13
N TYR A 42 3.43 2.26 -9.52
CA TYR A 42 4.56 3.06 -9.04
C TYR A 42 4.56 3.20 -7.52
N ASN A 43 3.43 3.55 -6.91
CA ASN A 43 3.32 3.64 -5.45
C ASN A 43 3.70 2.33 -4.75
N TRP A 44 3.40 1.17 -5.32
CA TRP A 44 3.80 -0.12 -4.75
C TRP A 44 5.30 -0.37 -4.91
N LEU A 45 5.89 -0.05 -6.05
CA LEU A 45 7.33 -0.23 -6.27
C LEU A 45 8.18 0.71 -5.42
N GLU A 46 7.65 1.88 -5.05
CA GLU A 46 8.32 2.86 -4.18
C GLU A 46 8.07 2.60 -2.68
N ALA A 47 7.12 1.73 -2.33
CA ALA A 47 6.82 1.43 -0.94
C ALA A 47 7.89 0.51 -0.33
N GLU A 48 8.33 0.83 0.89
CA GLU A 48 9.25 -0.03 1.65
C GLU A 48 8.66 -1.41 1.94
N ASN A 49 7.36 -1.45 2.29
CA ASN A 49 6.63 -2.68 2.57
C ASN A 49 5.38 -2.77 1.69
N PRO A 50 5.53 -3.14 0.39
CA PRO A 50 4.44 -3.09 -0.54
C PRO A 50 3.34 -4.07 -0.18
N LEU A 51 3.59 -5.20 0.46
CA LEU A 51 2.51 -6.15 0.80
C LEU A 51 1.74 -5.79 2.06
N THR A 52 2.18 -4.76 2.79
CA THR A 52 1.51 -4.33 4.02
C THR A 52 0.52 -3.21 3.72
N TYR A 53 -0.51 -3.14 4.56
CA TYR A 53 -1.47 -2.06 4.54
C TYR A 53 -1.45 -1.38 5.90
N ASP A 54 -1.29 -0.07 5.86
CA ASP A 54 -1.49 0.76 7.01
C ASP A 54 -2.98 0.86 7.33
N ARG A 55 -3.35 0.52 8.58
CA ARG A 55 -4.73 0.72 9.05
C ARG A 55 -5.12 2.21 8.88
N PRO A 56 -6.12 2.56 8.05
CA PRO A 56 -6.72 3.86 7.96
C PRO A 56 -7.61 4.01 9.18
N GLY A 57 -7.69 5.24 9.66
CA GLY A 57 -8.41 5.56 10.88
C GLY A 57 -7.46 5.93 12.03
N PRO A 58 -8.04 6.20 13.21
CA PRO A 58 -7.29 6.66 14.37
C PRO A 58 -6.19 5.66 14.73
N LYS A 59 -4.94 6.09 14.66
CA LYS A 59 -3.76 5.28 15.02
C LYS A 59 -3.58 5.14 16.54
N GLY A 60 -4.38 5.87 17.32
CA GLY A 60 -4.36 5.82 18.77
C GLY A 60 -5.57 6.53 19.39
N PRO A 61 -5.76 6.34 20.70
CA PRO A 61 -6.74 7.07 21.49
C PRO A 61 -6.39 8.56 21.54
N ARG A 62 -7.42 9.42 21.45
CA ARG A 62 -7.25 10.88 21.41
C ARG A 62 -7.21 11.54 22.80
N HIS A 63 -7.61 10.82 23.84
CA HIS A 63 -7.85 11.35 25.18
C HIS A 63 -7.09 10.61 26.28
N ILE A 64 -6.17 9.71 25.93
CA ILE A 64 -5.34 9.02 26.92
C ILE A 64 -4.03 9.81 27.07
N ASP A 65 -3.76 10.26 28.28
CA ASP A 65 -2.45 10.75 28.68
C ASP A 65 -1.55 9.56 29.01
N TYR A 66 -0.58 9.29 28.13
CA TYR A 66 0.34 8.18 28.28
C TYR A 66 1.42 8.42 29.34
N ASP A 67 1.72 9.67 29.67
CA ASP A 67 2.68 9.99 30.72
C ASP A 67 2.09 9.72 32.10
N ALA A 68 0.78 9.92 32.27
CA ALA A 68 0.03 9.52 33.46
C ALA A 68 -0.07 8.00 33.68
N LEU A 69 0.31 7.18 32.69
CA LEU A 69 0.24 5.71 32.73
C LEU A 69 1.58 5.03 33.04
N LYS A 70 2.69 5.76 33.11
CA LYS A 70 3.98 5.19 33.53
C LYS A 70 4.00 5.03 35.05
N GLN A 71 4.10 3.78 35.52
CA GLN A 71 4.38 3.43 36.92
C GLN A 71 5.87 3.37 37.21
#